data_AF-A0A226GTZ5-F1
#
_entry.id   AF-A0A226GTZ5-F1
#
_cell.length_a   1.000
_cell.length_b   1.000
_cell.length_c   1.000
_cell.angle_alpha   90.00
_cell.angle_beta   90.00
_cell.angle_gamma   90.00
#
_symmetry.space_group_name_H-M   'P 1'
#
loop_
_entity.id
_entity.type
_entity.pdbx_description
1 polymer ?
#
loop_
_entity_poly.entity_id
_entity_poly.type
_entity_poly.pdbx_seq_one_letter_code
_entity_poly.pdbx_strand_id
1 'polypeptide(L)'
;MKKNKISFETTFWAHQELENPFEVIDYFLGCESLPFYKQTLSEIVFYRSKDEVYQKECPGDVFFCYTALRSFLRACSALQHKSKKWKVTEISAERRSILSLASLTAEEYENPFIVFQNAFAEHSLADFEFFLCEIIHLSLRPTIVEFDSDLLTPYIHVIKMLDASQLLLESQVEKVY
;
A
#
# COMPACT_ATOMS: atom_id res chain seq x y z
N MET A 1 13.03 27.60 0.93
CA MET A 1 11.66 27.08 0.66
C MET A 1 11.32 26.08 1.75
N LYS A 2 10.21 26.26 2.48
CA LYS A 2 9.73 25.25 3.43
C LYS A 2 9.49 23.97 2.63
N LYS A 3 10.04 22.83 3.06
CA LYS A 3 9.69 21.54 2.48
C LYS A 3 8.18 21.38 2.68
N ASN A 4 7.41 21.44 1.61
CA ASN A 4 5.99 21.13 1.68
C ASN A 4 5.88 19.68 2.17
N LYS A 5 5.43 19.51 3.41
CA LYS A 5 5.16 18.20 3.98
C LYS A 5 3.99 17.63 3.19
N ILE A 6 4.18 16.45 2.61
CA ILE A 6 3.11 15.73 1.91
C ILE A 6 2.05 15.40 2.97
N SER A 7 0.80 15.81 2.75
CA SER A 7 -0.33 15.37 3.56
C SER A 7 -0.67 13.93 3.18
N PHE A 8 -0.99 13.12 4.18
CA PHE A 8 -1.40 11.73 3.99
C PHE A 8 -2.90 11.60 3.71
N GLU A 9 -3.67 12.69 3.83
CA GLU A 9 -5.11 12.75 3.48
C GLU A 9 -5.96 11.75 4.29
N THR A 10 -5.64 11.55 5.56
CA THR A 10 -6.27 10.51 6.39
C THR A 10 -7.60 10.90 7.00
N THR A 11 -7.95 12.18 6.98
CA THR A 11 -9.13 12.74 7.68
C THR A 11 -10.43 12.00 7.35
N PHE A 12 -10.63 11.54 6.11
CA PHE A 12 -11.88 10.89 5.69
C PHE A 12 -12.08 9.50 6.33
N TRP A 13 -11.07 8.64 6.29
CA TRP A 13 -11.20 7.24 6.73
C TRP A 13 -10.71 7.03 8.17
N ALA A 14 -9.78 7.85 8.65
CA ALA A 14 -9.24 7.79 10.01
C ALA A 14 -9.89 8.79 10.98
N HIS A 15 -10.78 9.67 10.50
CA HIS A 15 -11.44 10.73 11.28
C HIS A 15 -10.47 11.74 11.93
N GLN A 16 -9.19 11.71 11.55
CA GLN A 16 -8.14 12.62 12.01
C GLN A 16 -7.03 12.73 10.96
N GLU A 17 -6.29 13.84 10.98
CA GLU A 17 -5.10 14.01 10.14
C GLU A 17 -3.88 13.42 10.86
N LEU A 18 -3.33 12.34 10.30
CA LEU A 18 -2.12 11.70 10.77
C LEU A 18 -0.90 12.31 10.09
N GLU A 19 0.16 12.52 10.86
CA GLU A 19 1.34 13.25 10.41
C GLU A 19 2.60 12.38 10.30
N ASN A 20 2.55 11.18 10.85
CA ASN A 20 3.63 10.20 10.92
C ASN A 20 3.27 8.99 10.03
N PRO A 21 4.12 8.60 9.06
CA PRO A 21 3.80 7.49 8.19
C PRO A 21 3.66 6.13 8.92
N PHE A 22 4.33 5.96 10.07
CA PHE A 22 4.16 4.74 10.87
C PHE A 22 2.78 4.69 11.52
N GLU A 23 2.28 5.81 12.03
CA GLU A 23 0.91 5.90 12.58
C GLU A 23 -0.15 5.70 11.49
N VAL A 24 0.09 6.19 10.27
CA VAL A 24 -0.81 5.97 9.13
C VAL A 24 -0.91 4.48 8.81
N ILE A 25 0.23 3.78 8.76
CA ILE A 25 0.26 2.34 8.50
C ILE A 25 -0.42 1.54 9.62
N ASP A 26 -0.11 1.87 10.87
CA ASP A 26 -0.69 1.20 12.04
C ASP A 26 -2.22 1.36 12.04
N TYR A 27 -2.72 2.58 11.84
CA TYR A 27 -4.16 2.84 11.76
C TYR A 27 -4.80 2.15 10.54
N PHE A 28 -4.15 2.20 9.37
CA PHE A 28 -4.63 1.55 8.14
C PHE A 28 -4.80 0.03 8.30
N LEU A 29 -3.78 -0.66 8.82
CA LEU A 29 -3.81 -2.10 9.09
C LEU A 29 -4.63 -2.47 10.33
N GLY A 30 -4.95 -1.49 11.19
CA GLY A 30 -5.89 -1.63 12.29
C GLY A 30 -7.37 -1.51 11.88
N CYS A 31 -7.68 -0.81 10.78
CA CYS A 31 -9.04 -0.71 10.25
C CYS A 31 -9.55 -2.03 9.68
N GLU A 32 -8.71 -2.73 8.91
CA GLU A 32 -9.05 -3.98 8.24
C GLU A 32 -7.82 -4.89 8.16
N SER A 33 -8.04 -6.19 7.98
CA SER A 33 -6.95 -7.17 7.94
C SER A 33 -6.09 -7.06 6.67
N LEU A 34 -4.80 -7.38 6.76
CA LEU A 34 -3.91 -7.47 5.58
C LEU A 34 -4.49 -8.37 4.46
N PRO A 35 -5.04 -9.57 4.73
CA PRO A 35 -5.70 -10.39 3.71
C PRO A 35 -6.87 -9.67 3.03
N PHE A 36 -7.66 -8.88 3.78
CA PHE A 36 -8.75 -8.09 3.21
C PHE A 36 -8.23 -7.13 2.14
N TYR A 37 -7.26 -6.27 2.46
CA TYR A 37 -6.73 -5.30 1.49
C TYR A 37 -6.13 -5.96 0.25
N LYS A 38 -5.39 -7.06 0.43
CA LYS A 38 -4.80 -7.81 -0.70
C LYS A 38 -5.88 -8.42 -1.59
N GLN A 39 -6.92 -9.01 -0.98
CA GLN A 39 -8.04 -9.59 -1.72
C GLN A 39 -8.82 -8.50 -2.45
N THR A 40 -9.20 -7.41 -1.77
CA THR A 40 -9.92 -6.28 -2.36
C THR A 40 -9.15 -5.70 -3.55
N LEU A 41 -7.84 -5.47 -3.42
CA LEU A 41 -7.01 -4.96 -4.52
C LEU A 41 -6.95 -5.95 -5.69
N SER A 42 -6.81 -7.25 -5.41
CA SER A 42 -6.81 -8.31 -6.42
C SER A 42 -8.14 -8.38 -7.18
N GLU A 43 -9.26 -8.29 -6.46
CA GLU A 43 -10.60 -8.29 -7.04
C GLU A 43 -10.82 -7.06 -7.91
N ILE A 44 -10.48 -5.87 -7.43
CA ILE A 44 -10.60 -4.61 -8.21
C ILE A 44 -9.80 -4.71 -9.51
N VAL A 45 -8.55 -5.17 -9.45
CA VAL A 45 -7.71 -5.35 -10.65
C VAL A 45 -8.32 -6.39 -11.60
N PHE A 46 -8.90 -7.48 -11.07
CA PHE A 46 -9.53 -8.52 -11.88
C PHE A 46 -10.83 -8.04 -12.55
N TYR A 47 -11.61 -7.19 -11.87
CA TYR A 47 -12.89 -6.67 -12.35
C TYR A 47 -12.76 -5.80 -13.60
N ARG A 48 -11.56 -5.28 -13.93
CA ARG A 48 -11.31 -4.60 -15.21
C ARG A 48 -11.63 -5.46 -16.44
N SER A 49 -11.58 -6.79 -16.28
CA SER A 49 -11.80 -7.78 -17.33
C SER A 49 -13.21 -8.38 -17.29
N LYS A 50 -14.14 -7.76 -16.55
CA LYS A 50 -15.54 -8.19 -16.44
C LYS A 50 -16.48 -7.14 -17.02
N ASP A 51 -17.57 -7.60 -17.62
CA ASP A 51 -18.74 -6.76 -17.97
C ASP A 51 -19.68 -6.57 -16.77
N GLU A 52 -19.10 -6.26 -15.60
CA GLU A 52 -19.81 -6.13 -14.33
C GLU A 52 -19.19 -5.02 -13.48
N VAL A 53 -20.02 -4.28 -12.74
CA VAL A 53 -19.57 -3.27 -11.79
C VAL A 53 -19.16 -3.95 -10.48
N TYR A 54 -17.93 -3.76 -10.03
CA TYR A 54 -17.44 -4.22 -8.73
C TYR A 54 -18.24 -3.57 -7.59
N GLN A 55 -18.71 -4.39 -6.64
CA GLN A 55 -19.55 -3.98 -5.51
C GLN A 55 -20.66 -2.99 -5.90
N LYS A 56 -21.39 -3.30 -6.98
CA LYS A 56 -22.48 -2.47 -7.52
C LYS A 56 -23.48 -1.97 -6.46
N GLU A 57 -23.79 -2.79 -5.46
CA GLU A 57 -24.76 -2.44 -4.40
C GLU A 57 -24.17 -1.51 -3.33
N CYS A 58 -22.83 -1.46 -3.19
CA CYS A 58 -22.12 -0.67 -2.19
C CYS A 58 -20.89 0.07 -2.77
N PRO A 59 -21.06 0.96 -3.77
CA PRO A 59 -19.94 1.70 -4.36
C PRO A 59 -19.23 2.63 -3.37
N GLY A 60 -19.89 2.98 -2.27
CA GLY A 60 -19.29 3.72 -1.16
C GLY A 60 -18.14 2.99 -0.49
N ASP A 61 -18.18 1.66 -0.41
CA ASP A 61 -17.12 0.84 0.19
C ASP A 61 -15.88 0.81 -0.70
N VAL A 62 -16.08 0.80 -2.02
CA VAL A 62 -15.00 0.94 -3.02
C VAL A 62 -14.33 2.32 -2.89
N PHE A 63 -15.13 3.37 -2.72
CA PHE A 63 -14.61 4.72 -2.49
C PHE A 63 -13.85 4.83 -1.16
N PHE A 64 -14.37 4.23 -0.08
CA PHE A 64 -13.67 4.16 1.20
C PHE A 64 -12.31 3.48 1.05
N CYS A 65 -12.27 2.29 0.43
CA CYS A 65 -11.05 1.56 0.15
C CYS A 65 -10.05 2.38 -0.68
N TYR A 66 -10.52 3.09 -1.71
CA TYR A 66 -9.69 4.00 -2.51
C TYR A 66 -9.02 5.07 -1.64
N THR A 67 -9.77 5.75 -0.77
CA THR A 67 -9.21 6.82 0.08
C THR A 67 -8.18 6.29 1.09
N ALA A 68 -8.45 5.12 1.69
CA ALA A 68 -7.54 4.46 2.62
C ALA A 68 -6.24 4.01 1.92
N LEU A 69 -6.35 3.31 0.78
CA LEU A 69 -5.20 2.87 -0.02
C LEU A 69 -4.37 4.04 -0.53
N ARG A 70 -5.01 5.13 -0.95
CA ARG A 70 -4.29 6.33 -1.40
C ARG A 70 -3.46 6.94 -0.27
N SER A 71 -4.03 7.02 0.92
CA SER A 71 -3.33 7.51 2.11
C SER A 71 -2.16 6.60 2.49
N PHE A 72 -2.36 5.28 2.40
CA PHE A 72 -1.33 4.27 2.57
C PHE A 72 -0.15 4.48 1.59
N LEU A 73 -0.42 4.64 0.28
CA LEU A 73 0.62 4.87 -0.73
C LEU A 73 1.45 6.12 -0.43
N ARG A 74 0.81 7.18 0.06
CA ARG A 74 1.50 8.40 0.48
C ARG A 74 2.38 8.18 1.69
N ALA A 75 1.93 7.39 2.67
CA ALA A 75 2.74 6.99 3.81
C ALA A 75 3.96 6.16 3.37
N CYS A 76 3.78 5.18 2.48
CA CYS A 76 4.86 4.40 1.88
C CYS A 76 5.87 5.29 1.15
N SER A 77 5.40 6.30 0.42
CA SER A 77 6.28 7.28 -0.24
C SER A 77 7.16 8.04 0.76
N ALA A 78 6.66 8.33 1.96
CA ALA A 78 7.48 8.93 3.01
C ALA A 78 8.48 7.94 3.64
N LEU A 79 8.13 6.64 3.71
CA LEU A 79 8.98 5.59 4.30
C LEU A 79 10.19 5.23 3.45
N GLN A 80 10.13 5.41 2.12
CA GLN A 80 11.27 5.18 1.23
C GLN A 80 12.53 5.97 1.69
N HIS A 81 12.35 7.12 2.34
CA HIS A 81 13.44 7.98 2.81
C HIS A 81 13.85 7.72 4.27
N LYS A 82 13.17 6.82 4.98
CA LYS A 82 13.36 6.57 6.42
C LYS A 82 14.40 5.49 6.73
N SER A 83 14.76 4.63 5.77
CA SER A 83 15.81 3.60 5.91
C SER A 83 17.17 4.14 6.36
N LYS A 84 17.48 5.40 6.05
CA LYS A 84 18.71 6.07 6.49
C LYS A 84 18.74 6.35 8.00
N LYS A 85 17.58 6.36 8.65
CA LYS A 85 17.40 6.75 10.06
C LYS A 85 16.75 5.68 10.91
N TRP A 86 16.30 4.59 10.31
CA TRP A 86 15.54 3.54 10.98
C TRP A 86 16.06 2.19 10.48
N LYS A 87 16.34 1.29 11.41
CA LYS A 87 16.71 -0.10 11.12
C LYS A 87 15.80 -1.03 11.89
N VAL A 88 15.44 -2.14 11.26
CA VAL A 88 14.83 -3.27 11.93
C VAL A 88 15.92 -3.95 12.76
N THR A 89 15.76 -3.99 14.08
CA THR A 89 16.77 -4.54 15.00
C THR A 89 16.48 -5.98 15.40
N GLU A 90 15.20 -6.38 15.40
CA GLU A 90 14.81 -7.75 15.69
C GLU A 90 13.50 -8.10 14.96
N ILE A 91 13.55 -9.16 14.15
CA ILE A 91 12.36 -9.84 13.62
C ILE A 91 12.16 -11.06 14.52
N SER A 92 11.03 -11.12 15.23
CA SER A 92 10.76 -12.18 16.21
C SER A 92 11.01 -13.58 15.62
N ALA A 93 11.79 -14.39 16.34
CA ALA A 93 12.26 -15.70 15.84
C ALA A 93 11.11 -16.67 15.53
N GLU A 94 9.97 -16.53 16.19
CA GLU A 94 8.74 -17.31 15.97
C GLU A 94 8.07 -17.00 14.61
N ARG A 95 8.40 -15.87 13.97
CA ARG A 95 7.77 -15.42 12.71
C ARG A 95 8.63 -15.65 11.46
N ARG A 96 9.88 -16.14 11.61
CA ARG A 96 10.84 -16.48 10.54
C ARG A 96 10.54 -17.81 9.83
N SER A 97 9.28 -18.06 9.49
CA SER A 97 8.93 -19.18 8.61
C SER A 97 9.27 -18.77 7.17
N ILE A 98 10.01 -19.58 6.39
CA ILE A 98 10.26 -19.27 4.96
C ILE A 98 8.93 -19.19 4.16
N LEU A 99 7.85 -19.82 4.68
CA LEU A 99 6.48 -19.70 4.16
C LEU A 99 5.79 -18.38 4.57
N SER A 100 6.35 -17.59 5.50
CA SER A 100 5.82 -16.28 5.92
C SER A 100 6.38 -15.09 5.12
N LEU A 101 7.30 -15.33 4.17
CA LEU A 101 7.85 -14.27 3.31
C LEU A 101 6.77 -13.55 2.49
N ALA A 102 5.58 -14.13 2.35
CA ALA A 102 4.48 -13.59 1.55
C ALA A 102 4.96 -13.25 0.12
N SER A 103 4.90 -11.98 -0.30
CA SER A 103 5.42 -11.53 -1.61
C SER A 103 6.86 -10.98 -1.57
N LEU A 104 7.51 -10.99 -0.41
CA LEU A 104 8.84 -10.39 -0.20
C LEU A 104 9.97 -11.34 -0.55
N THR A 105 11.05 -10.79 -1.10
CA THR A 105 12.34 -11.51 -1.19
C THR A 105 12.99 -11.61 0.19
N ALA A 106 13.99 -12.50 0.33
CA ALA A 106 14.74 -12.62 1.59
C ALA A 106 15.42 -11.30 2.00
N GLU A 107 15.94 -10.54 1.03
CA GLU A 107 16.53 -9.22 1.28
C GLU A 107 15.50 -8.21 1.79
N GLU A 108 14.32 -8.18 1.16
CA GLU A 108 13.22 -7.31 1.55
C GLU A 108 12.59 -7.69 2.89
N TYR A 109 12.63 -8.97 3.25
CA TYR A 109 12.19 -9.43 4.56
C TYR A 109 13.13 -8.96 5.67
N GLU A 110 14.45 -9.06 5.48
CA GLU A 110 15.44 -8.56 6.44
C GLU A 110 15.41 -7.03 6.56
N ASN A 111 15.08 -6.32 5.47
CA ASN A 111 14.94 -4.87 5.48
C ASN A 111 13.72 -4.41 4.65
N PRO A 112 12.53 -4.31 5.28
CA PRO A 112 11.28 -3.95 4.61
C PRO A 112 11.31 -2.58 3.93
N PHE A 113 12.20 -1.69 4.36
CA PHE A 113 12.34 -0.38 3.73
C PHE A 113 12.87 -0.44 2.29
N ILE A 114 13.52 -1.56 1.90
CA ILE A 114 13.98 -1.79 0.53
C ILE A 114 12.78 -1.87 -0.42
N VAL A 115 11.65 -2.44 0.03
CA VAL A 115 10.43 -2.54 -0.78
C VAL A 115 9.93 -1.16 -1.21
N PHE A 116 9.84 -0.22 -0.28
CA PHE A 116 9.42 1.15 -0.61
C PHE A 116 10.46 1.83 -1.53
N GLN A 117 11.75 1.65 -1.27
CA GLN A 117 12.80 2.24 -2.11
C GLN A 117 12.73 1.72 -3.55
N ASN A 118 12.59 0.41 -3.73
CA ASN A 118 12.52 -0.23 -5.04
C ASN A 118 11.29 0.25 -5.81
N ALA A 119 10.13 0.24 -5.15
CA ALA A 119 8.89 0.68 -5.77
C ALA A 119 8.94 2.16 -6.21
N PHE A 120 9.45 3.05 -5.34
CA PHE A 120 9.53 4.48 -5.67
C PHE A 120 10.74 4.88 -6.52
N ALA A 121 11.69 3.95 -6.76
CA ALA A 121 12.73 4.11 -7.76
C ALA A 121 12.19 3.83 -9.18
N GLU A 122 11.19 2.95 -9.30
CA GLU A 122 10.59 2.58 -10.58
C GLU A 122 9.37 3.46 -10.92
N HIS A 123 8.55 3.79 -9.93
CA HIS A 123 7.29 4.52 -10.10
C HIS A 123 7.21 5.71 -9.15
N SER A 124 6.79 6.88 -9.64
CA SER A 124 6.56 8.04 -8.77
C SER A 124 5.30 7.83 -7.91
N LEU A 125 5.14 8.65 -6.85
CA LEU A 125 3.88 8.68 -6.10
C LEU A 125 2.69 9.01 -7.02
N ALA A 126 2.86 9.89 -8.00
CA ALA A 126 1.81 10.23 -8.95
C ALA A 126 1.42 9.02 -9.82
N ASP A 127 2.38 8.18 -10.21
CA ASP A 127 2.11 6.96 -10.99
C ASP A 127 1.30 5.94 -10.18
N PHE A 128 1.61 5.79 -8.89
CA PHE A 128 0.82 4.95 -7.99
C PHE A 128 -0.59 5.50 -7.73
N GLU A 129 -0.72 6.82 -7.56
CA GLU A 129 -2.04 7.46 -7.42
C GLU A 129 -2.87 7.32 -8.70
N PHE A 130 -2.24 7.46 -9.87
CA PHE A 130 -2.87 7.22 -11.16
C PHE A 130 -3.30 5.76 -11.29
N PHE A 131 -2.41 4.80 -11.06
CA PHE A 131 -2.73 3.37 -11.04
C PHE A 131 -3.94 3.07 -10.17
N LEU A 132 -3.96 3.56 -8.92
CA LEU A 132 -5.04 3.32 -7.99
C LEU A 132 -6.35 3.92 -8.48
N CYS A 133 -6.31 5.14 -9.03
CA CYS A 133 -7.49 5.78 -9.62
C CYS A 133 -8.03 4.99 -10.82
N GLU A 134 -7.14 4.52 -11.70
CA GLU A 134 -7.51 3.80 -12.91
C GLU A 134 -8.13 2.43 -12.60
N ILE A 135 -7.56 1.63 -11.69
CA ILE A 135 -8.15 0.33 -11.35
C ILE A 135 -9.55 0.48 -10.71
N ILE A 136 -9.77 1.54 -9.94
CA ILE A 136 -11.07 1.86 -9.35
C ILE A 136 -12.04 2.29 -10.44
N HIS A 137 -11.63 3.22 -11.32
CA HIS A 137 -12.44 3.64 -12.46
C HIS A 137 -12.85 2.45 -13.33
N LEU A 138 -11.91 1.59 -13.73
CA LEU A 138 -12.18 0.44 -14.59
C LEU A 138 -13.08 -0.60 -13.90
N SER A 139 -12.87 -0.88 -12.61
CA SER A 139 -13.69 -1.85 -11.87
C SER A 139 -15.13 -1.39 -11.66
N LEU A 140 -15.39 -0.08 -11.71
CA LEU A 140 -16.73 0.49 -11.55
C LEU A 140 -17.47 0.68 -12.89
N ARG A 141 -16.89 0.23 -14.01
CA ARG A 141 -17.56 0.28 -15.32
C ARG A 141 -18.42 -0.96 -15.56
N PRO A 142 -19.54 -0.81 -16.30
CA PRO A 142 -20.38 -1.95 -16.66
C PRO A 142 -19.89 -2.72 -17.90
N THR A 143 -18.80 -2.27 -18.55
CA THR A 143 -18.32 -2.82 -19.82
C THR A 143 -16.79 -2.84 -19.85
N ILE A 144 -16.22 -3.89 -20.43
CA ILE A 144 -14.78 -3.99 -20.66
C ILE A 144 -14.31 -2.89 -21.62
N VAL A 145 -13.14 -2.32 -21.32
CA VAL A 145 -12.42 -1.38 -22.19
C VAL A 145 -10.99 -1.84 -22.31
N GLU A 146 -10.47 -1.87 -23.55
CA GLU A 146 -9.06 -2.11 -23.80
C GLU A 146 -8.22 -1.00 -23.15
N PHE A 147 -7.26 -1.41 -22.33
CA PHE A 147 -6.41 -0.50 -21.60
C PHE A 147 -4.95 -0.95 -21.73
N ASP A 148 -4.15 -0.13 -22.40
CA ASP A 148 -2.78 -0.47 -22.79
C ASP A 148 -1.72 -0.09 -21.75
N SER A 149 -2.08 0.57 -20.65
CA SER A 149 -1.08 0.92 -19.62
C SER A 149 -0.78 -0.26 -18.70
N ASP A 150 0.47 -0.38 -18.27
CA ASP A 150 0.88 -1.39 -17.32
C ASP A 150 0.29 -1.13 -15.93
N LEU A 151 -0.74 -1.90 -15.58
CA LEU A 151 -1.36 -1.91 -14.26
C LEU A 151 -0.83 -3.06 -13.38
N LEU A 152 -0.08 -4.00 -13.94
CA LEU A 152 0.37 -5.19 -13.23
C LEU A 152 1.60 -4.87 -12.37
N THR A 153 2.55 -4.11 -12.92
CA THR A 153 3.77 -3.73 -12.19
C THR A 153 3.46 -2.87 -10.95
N PRO A 154 2.67 -1.79 -11.04
CA PRO A 154 2.26 -1.04 -9.84
C PRO A 154 1.51 -1.92 -8.84
N TYR A 155 0.61 -2.78 -9.30
CA TYR A 155 -0.12 -3.72 -8.44
C TYR A 155 0.82 -4.62 -7.63
N ILE A 156 1.83 -5.23 -8.27
CA ILE A 156 2.82 -6.07 -7.58
C ILE A 156 3.55 -5.27 -6.51
N HIS A 157 3.96 -4.03 -6.82
CA HIS A 157 4.60 -3.15 -5.84
C HIS A 157 3.68 -2.86 -4.65
N VAL A 158 2.40 -2.56 -4.87
CA VAL A 158 1.45 -2.30 -3.77
C VAL A 158 1.27 -3.54 -2.89
N ILE A 159 1.16 -4.74 -3.48
CA ILE A 159 1.09 -5.99 -2.71
C ILE A 159 2.34 -6.19 -1.83
N LYS A 160 3.53 -5.92 -2.37
CA LYS A 160 4.78 -5.98 -1.60
C LYS A 160 4.83 -4.92 -0.50
N MET A 161 4.38 -3.70 -0.78
CA MET A 161 4.30 -2.63 0.23
C MET A 161 3.39 -3.02 1.39
N LEU A 162 2.26 -3.66 1.12
CA LEU A 162 1.34 -4.15 2.15
C LEU A 162 2.03 -5.17 3.06
N ASP A 163 2.68 -6.18 2.47
CA ASP A 163 3.42 -7.20 3.24
C ASP A 163 4.59 -6.59 4.04
N ALA A 164 5.34 -5.65 3.44
CA ALA A 164 6.43 -4.94 4.11
C ALA A 164 5.95 -4.08 5.27
N SER A 165 4.77 -3.46 5.12
CA SER A 165 4.16 -2.61 6.15
C SER A 165 3.71 -3.43 7.35
N GLN A 166 3.09 -4.58 7.11
CA GLN A 166 2.76 -5.53 8.18
C GLN A 166 4.04 -5.98 8.91
N LEU A 167 5.08 -6.35 8.16
CA LEU A 167 6.35 -6.76 8.74
C LEU A 167 6.99 -5.65 9.59
N LEU A 168 6.90 -4.39 9.19
CA LEU A 168 7.37 -3.26 10.00
C LEU A 168 6.62 -3.10 11.32
N LEU A 169 5.29 -3.31 11.35
CA LEU A 169 4.51 -3.26 12.60
C LEU A 169 4.84 -4.42 13.55
N GLU A 170 5.16 -5.58 12.98
CA GLU A 170 5.51 -6.79 13.73
C GLU A 170 6.97 -6.83 14.20
N SER A 171 7.80 -5.90 13.71
CA SER A 171 9.22 -5.82 13.99
C SER A 171 9.54 -4.73 15.01
N GLN A 172 10.63 -4.90 15.75
CA GLN A 172 11.20 -3.79 16.51
C GLN A 172 11.95 -2.87 15.54
N VAL A 173 11.43 -1.65 15.37
CA VAL A 173 12.05 -0.63 14.49
C VAL A 173 12.69 0.44 15.37
N GLU A 174 14.03 0.53 15.32
CA GLU A 174 14.78 1.52 16.08
C GLU A 174 15.29 2.64 15.18
N LYS A 175 15.32 3.84 15.74
CA LYS A 175 15.90 5.01 15.09
C LYS A 175 17.41 5.02 15.28
N VAL A 176 18.15 4.90 14.19
CA VAL A 176 19.61 4.96 14.18
C VAL A 176 20.02 6.44 14.02
N TYR A 177 20.78 6.96 14.99
CA TYR A 177 21.28 8.33 15.03
C TYR A 177 22.39 8.59 14.02
#